data_AF-A0A2N3ATF2-F1
#
_entry.id   AF-A0A2N3ATF2-F1
#
_cell.length_a   1.000
_cell.length_b   1.000
_cell.length_c   1.000
_cell.angle_alpha   90.00
_cell.angle_beta   90.00
_cell.angle_gamma   90.00
#
_symmetry.space_group_name_H-M   'P 1'
#
loop_
_entity.id
_entity.type
_entity.pdbx_description
1 polymer ?
#
loop_
_entity_poly.entity_id
_entity_poly.type
_entity_poly.pdbx_seq_one_letter_code
_entity_poly.pdbx_strand_id
1 'polypeptide(L)'
;MKRSVMIARACGAAMVLLGGAAAAEDVSSMARGARLYDKFWLENKAPEPTGNHPLYANEAGKYDGANSWRCKECHGWDLKGKDGAYAKGGHFTGIIGVTGAAGADPAAIATAMRGAHAYTEAMLSDADLNDIALFVSRGQIDYASLVEDGKPRGDGAQGEIYFNT
;
A
#
# COMPACT_ATOMS: atom_id res chain seq x y z
N MET A 1 0.51 -19.34 -67.70
CA MET A 1 1.39 -19.50 -66.52
C MET A 1 1.19 -18.32 -65.58
N LYS A 2 1.21 -18.61 -64.28
CA LYS A 2 1.39 -17.71 -63.11
C LYS A 2 0.20 -16.84 -62.65
N ARG A 3 -0.39 -17.39 -61.58
CA ARG A 3 -1.16 -16.76 -60.49
C ARG A 3 -0.40 -15.58 -59.90
N SER A 4 -1.11 -14.54 -59.47
CA SER A 4 -0.68 -13.67 -58.38
C SER A 4 -1.85 -13.36 -57.46
N VAL A 5 -1.78 -13.95 -56.27
CA VAL A 5 -2.54 -13.61 -55.06
C VAL A 5 -1.93 -12.33 -54.51
N MET A 6 -2.75 -11.33 -54.18
CA MET A 6 -2.35 -10.30 -53.22
C MET A 6 -3.09 -10.52 -51.91
N ILE A 7 -2.27 -10.74 -50.88
CA ILE A 7 -2.59 -11.01 -49.50
C ILE A 7 -3.14 -9.74 -48.86
N ALA A 8 -4.34 -9.81 -48.29
CA ALA A 8 -4.80 -8.85 -47.30
C ALA A 8 -4.03 -9.06 -46.00
N ARG A 9 -3.30 -8.05 -45.55
CA ARG A 9 -2.74 -7.97 -44.20
C ARG A 9 -3.03 -6.57 -43.64
N ALA A 10 -4.04 -6.48 -42.79
CA ALA A 10 -4.20 -5.38 -41.85
C ALA A 10 -5.00 -5.91 -40.65
N CYS A 11 -4.29 -6.25 -39.56
CA CYS A 11 -4.82 -6.25 -38.20
C CYS A 11 -3.67 -6.54 -37.24
N GLY A 12 -3.16 -5.52 -36.55
CA GLY A 12 -2.05 -5.68 -35.61
C GLY A 12 -1.57 -4.37 -35.01
N ALA A 13 -2.47 -3.53 -34.49
CA ALA A 13 -2.07 -2.30 -33.79
C ALA A 13 -2.93 -1.96 -32.54
N ALA A 14 -3.98 -2.74 -32.24
CA ALA A 14 -4.89 -2.41 -31.14
C ALA A 14 -4.52 -3.01 -29.76
N MET A 15 -3.52 -3.91 -29.69
CA MET A 15 -3.27 -4.72 -28.48
C MET A 15 -2.23 -4.14 -27.51
N VAL A 16 -1.47 -3.12 -27.92
CA VAL A 16 -0.37 -2.55 -27.11
C VAL A 16 -0.83 -1.42 -26.19
N LEU A 17 -1.93 -0.73 -26.52
CA LEU A 17 -2.41 0.43 -25.75
C LEU A 17 -3.19 0.05 -24.48
N LEU A 18 -3.85 -1.11 -24.47
CA LEU A 18 -4.66 -1.57 -23.32
C LEU A 18 -3.80 -2.05 -22.13
N GLY A 19 -2.64 -2.65 -22.39
CA GLY A 19 -1.76 -3.15 -21.31
C GLY A 19 -1.05 -2.05 -20.52
N GLY A 20 -0.75 -0.90 -21.15
CA GLY A 20 -0.09 0.22 -20.50
C GLY A 20 -0.99 0.97 -19.50
N ALA A 21 -2.28 1.11 -19.82
CA ALA A 21 -3.24 1.78 -18.95
C ALA A 21 -3.51 0.96 -17.67
N ALA A 22 -3.75 -0.34 -17.81
CA ALA A 22 -3.97 -1.23 -16.66
C ALA A 22 -2.76 -1.30 -15.72
N ALA A 23 -1.54 -1.31 -16.26
CA ALA A 23 -0.32 -1.26 -15.43
C ALA A 23 -0.17 0.08 -14.70
N ALA A 24 -0.53 1.20 -15.33
CA ALA A 24 -0.50 2.52 -14.70
C ALA A 24 -1.56 2.65 -13.59
N GLU A 25 -2.76 2.09 -13.80
CA GLU A 25 -3.81 2.01 -12.80
C GLU A 25 -3.36 1.19 -11.58
N ASP A 26 -2.76 0.02 -11.78
CA ASP A 26 -2.20 -0.81 -10.70
C ASP A 26 -1.14 -0.05 -9.88
N VAL A 27 -0.24 0.70 -10.54
CA VAL A 27 0.78 1.52 -9.86
C VAL A 27 0.14 2.63 -9.03
N SER A 28 -0.89 3.30 -9.56
CA SER A 28 -1.61 4.35 -8.83
C SER A 28 -2.34 3.79 -7.61
N SER A 29 -3.00 2.64 -7.75
CA SER A 29 -3.64 1.90 -6.66
C SER A 29 -2.65 1.47 -5.58
N MET A 30 -1.49 0.93 -5.94
CA MET A 30 -0.44 0.59 -4.96
C MET A 30 0.09 1.82 -4.23
N ALA A 31 0.32 2.93 -4.95
CA ALA A 31 0.79 4.17 -4.36
C ALA A 31 -0.24 4.75 -3.38
N ARG A 32 -1.52 4.69 -3.74
CA ARG A 32 -2.63 5.08 -2.85
C ARG A 32 -2.74 4.14 -1.64
N GLY A 33 -2.60 2.82 -1.85
CA GLY A 33 -2.56 1.81 -0.80
C GLY A 33 -1.48 2.07 0.25
N ALA A 34 -0.30 2.52 -0.17
CA ALA A 34 0.77 2.92 0.74
C ALA A 34 0.41 4.15 1.60
N ARG A 35 -0.29 5.15 1.03
CA ARG A 35 -0.79 6.32 1.79
C ARG A 35 -1.88 5.92 2.78
N LEU A 36 -2.79 5.02 2.38
CA LEU A 36 -3.80 4.45 3.27
C LEU A 36 -3.16 3.68 4.42
N TYR A 37 -2.15 2.85 4.14
CA TYR A 37 -1.39 2.09 5.13
C TYR A 37 -0.69 3.00 6.16
N ASP A 38 -0.21 4.18 5.73
CA ASP A 38 0.34 5.19 6.63
C ASP A 38 -0.73 5.83 7.51
N LYS A 39 -1.79 6.40 6.91
CA LYS A 39 -2.84 7.14 7.64
C LYS A 39 -4.11 7.24 6.80
N PHE A 40 -4.95 6.20 6.86
CA PHE A 40 -6.11 6.10 5.97
C PHE A 40 -7.05 7.31 6.01
N TRP A 41 -7.37 7.85 7.19
CA TRP A 41 -8.32 8.94 7.34
C TRP A 41 -7.83 10.25 6.71
N LEU A 42 -6.51 10.42 6.55
CA LEU A 42 -5.96 11.55 5.80
C LEU A 42 -6.13 11.36 4.29
N GLU A 43 -5.99 10.12 3.81
CA GLU A 43 -6.05 9.78 2.38
C GLU A 43 -7.48 9.70 1.86
N ASN A 44 -8.37 8.95 2.53
CA ASN A 44 -9.75 8.73 2.09
C ASN A 44 -10.76 9.75 2.66
N LYS A 45 -10.31 10.67 3.52
CA LYS A 45 -11.15 11.70 4.18
C LYS A 45 -12.25 11.13 5.09
N ALA A 46 -12.13 9.87 5.51
CA ALA A 46 -13.00 9.31 6.54
C ALA A 46 -12.77 10.03 7.90
N PRO A 47 -13.73 9.93 8.83
CA PRO A 47 -13.51 10.41 10.20
C PRO A 47 -12.29 9.75 10.85
N GLU A 48 -11.55 10.53 11.64
CA GLU A 48 -10.45 9.99 12.44
C GLU A 48 -10.98 8.93 13.43
N PRO A 49 -10.38 7.72 13.49
CA PRO A 49 -10.85 6.69 14.40
C PRO A 49 -10.61 7.10 15.85
N THR A 50 -11.55 6.74 16.73
CA THR A 50 -11.47 7.01 18.17
C THR A 50 -11.11 5.76 18.95
N GLY A 51 -10.49 5.95 20.10
CA GLY A 51 -10.01 4.84 20.95
C GLY A 51 -8.85 4.08 20.34
N ASN A 52 -8.42 3.03 21.03
CA ASN A 52 -7.32 2.17 20.58
C ASN A 52 -7.83 1.10 19.63
N HIS A 53 -7.02 0.76 18.62
CA HIS A 53 -7.25 -0.40 17.79
C HIS A 53 -7.30 -1.67 18.66
N PRO A 54 -8.28 -2.58 18.49
CA PRO A 54 -8.47 -3.72 19.40
C PRO A 54 -7.23 -4.62 19.54
N LEU A 55 -6.53 -4.87 18.43
CA LEU A 55 -5.30 -5.68 18.42
C LEU A 55 -4.06 -4.94 18.98
N TYR A 56 -4.19 -3.65 19.30
CA TYR A 56 -3.11 -2.84 19.85
C TYR A 56 -3.06 -2.89 21.39
N ALA A 57 -4.07 -3.48 22.03
CA ALA A 57 -4.41 -3.27 23.44
C ALA A 57 -3.43 -3.83 24.51
N ASN A 58 -2.22 -4.29 24.15
CA ASN A 58 -1.29 -4.91 25.09
C ASN A 58 0.13 -4.32 25.02
N GLU A 59 0.27 -3.00 25.21
CA GLU A 59 1.58 -2.33 25.28
C GLU A 59 2.47 -2.59 24.05
N ALA A 60 1.85 -2.84 22.90
CA ALA A 60 2.52 -3.04 21.64
C ALA A 60 3.11 -1.72 21.12
N GLY A 61 3.59 -0.81 21.96
CA GLY A 61 4.13 0.49 21.56
C GLY A 61 3.68 1.61 22.47
N LYS A 62 4.35 2.76 22.35
CA LYS A 62 4.11 3.97 23.15
C LYS A 62 2.90 4.76 22.65
N TYR A 63 2.54 4.63 21.39
CA TYR A 63 1.50 5.43 20.74
C TYR A 63 0.11 4.82 20.97
N ASP A 64 -0.94 5.64 20.99
CA ASP A 64 -2.31 5.23 21.30
C ASP A 64 -3.35 5.99 20.44
N GLY A 65 -4.63 5.78 20.74
CA GLY A 65 -5.75 6.42 20.07
C GLY A 65 -5.75 6.15 18.57
N ALA A 66 -6.02 7.18 17.78
CA ALA A 66 -6.01 7.09 16.32
C ALA A 66 -4.69 6.54 15.75
N ASN A 67 -3.53 6.80 16.38
CA ASN A 67 -2.24 6.31 15.88
C ASN A 67 -2.16 4.78 15.88
N SER A 68 -2.79 4.12 16.84
CA SER A 68 -2.84 2.65 16.92
C SER A 68 -3.61 2.00 15.76
N TRP A 69 -4.40 2.77 15.00
CA TRP A 69 -5.14 2.30 13.82
C TRP A 69 -4.35 2.38 12.52
N ARG A 70 -3.16 2.97 12.53
CA ARG A 70 -2.29 3.05 11.35
C ARG A 70 -1.65 1.68 11.15
N CYS A 71 -1.78 1.11 9.96
CA CYS A 71 -1.21 -0.21 9.67
C CYS A 71 0.30 -0.23 9.97
N LYS A 72 0.99 0.86 9.63
CA LYS A 72 2.42 1.02 9.91
C LYS A 72 2.79 1.01 11.39
N GLU A 73 1.87 1.37 12.29
CA GLU A 73 2.20 1.42 13.71
C GLU A 73 2.51 0.01 14.21
N CYS A 74 1.71 -0.99 13.80
CA CYS A 74 1.98 -2.39 14.10
C CYS A 74 3.05 -3.01 13.19
N HIS A 75 2.96 -2.75 11.87
CA HIS A 75 3.69 -3.49 10.84
C HIS A 75 4.92 -2.76 10.29
N GLY A 76 5.27 -1.59 10.84
CA GLY A 76 6.42 -0.77 10.43
C GLY A 76 6.15 0.05 9.18
N TRP A 77 6.74 1.26 9.10
CA TRP A 77 6.73 2.06 7.86
C TRP A 77 7.54 1.40 6.74
N ASP A 78 8.52 0.57 7.13
CA ASP A 78 9.36 -0.21 6.23
C ASP A 78 8.83 -1.63 6.00
N LEU A 79 7.57 -1.88 6.43
CA LEU A 79 6.83 -3.14 6.29
C LEU A 79 7.40 -4.32 7.07
N LYS A 80 8.43 -4.13 7.90
CA LYS A 80 9.16 -5.19 8.60
C LYS A 80 8.77 -5.34 10.08
N GLY A 81 7.92 -4.46 10.61
CA GLY A 81 7.44 -4.50 11.99
C GLY A 81 8.58 -4.60 13.01
N LYS A 82 8.50 -5.59 13.90
CA LYS A 82 9.50 -5.89 14.94
C LYS A 82 10.90 -6.19 14.41
N ASP A 83 11.04 -6.55 13.13
CA ASP A 83 12.31 -6.92 12.51
C ASP A 83 12.88 -5.77 11.64
N GLY A 84 12.26 -4.58 11.71
CA GLY A 84 12.56 -3.41 10.87
C GLY A 84 12.96 -2.15 11.63
N ALA A 85 12.65 -1.01 11.02
CA ALA A 85 12.87 0.31 11.58
C ALA A 85 12.13 0.53 12.90
N TYR A 86 11.05 -0.22 13.16
CA TYR A 86 10.30 -0.22 14.41
C TYR A 86 10.74 -1.32 15.40
N ALA A 87 11.92 -1.95 15.21
CA ALA A 87 12.45 -2.97 16.12
C ALA A 87 12.79 -2.47 17.54
N LYS A 88 12.79 -1.15 17.77
CA LYS A 88 13.06 -0.53 19.08
C LYS A 88 12.45 0.87 19.16
N GLY A 89 12.44 1.43 20.37
CA GLY A 89 11.97 2.79 20.62
C GLY A 89 10.45 2.88 20.78
N GLY A 90 9.90 4.08 20.65
CA GLY A 90 8.48 4.34 20.94
C GLY A 90 7.50 3.59 20.04
N HIS A 91 7.90 3.22 18.83
CA HIS A 91 7.07 2.47 17.88
C HIS A 91 7.22 0.95 18.01
N PHE A 92 8.01 0.45 18.96
CA PHE A 92 8.24 -0.99 19.06
C PHE A 92 7.02 -1.71 19.61
N THR A 93 6.49 -2.62 18.79
CA THR A 93 5.26 -3.35 19.08
C THR A 93 5.46 -4.83 19.35
N GLY A 94 6.59 -5.39 18.89
CA GLY A 94 6.79 -6.84 18.84
C GLY A 94 5.94 -7.57 17.79
N ILE A 95 5.14 -6.85 16.98
CA ILE A 95 4.30 -7.42 15.91
C ILE A 95 5.13 -7.57 14.63
N ILE A 96 4.92 -8.66 13.90
CA ILE A 96 5.60 -8.92 12.63
C ILE A 96 5.22 -7.90 11.56
N GLY A 97 6.13 -7.66 10.62
CA GLY A 97 5.83 -6.93 9.40
C GLY A 97 4.91 -7.68 8.44
N VAL A 98 4.60 -7.04 7.31
CA VAL A 98 3.80 -7.61 6.22
C VAL A 98 4.65 -8.17 5.08
N THR A 99 5.97 -8.23 5.22
CA THR A 99 6.86 -8.74 4.16
C THR A 99 6.56 -10.16 3.71
N GLY A 100 6.06 -11.01 4.61
CA GLY A 100 5.62 -12.36 4.28
C GLY A 100 4.37 -12.44 3.38
N ALA A 101 3.66 -11.33 3.18
CA ALA A 101 2.50 -11.25 2.30
C ALA A 101 2.84 -10.83 0.85
N ALA A 102 4.13 -10.65 0.53
CA ALA A 102 4.55 -10.36 -0.84
C ALA A 102 4.10 -11.50 -1.79
N GLY A 103 3.41 -11.14 -2.87
CA GLY A 103 2.84 -12.08 -3.84
C GLY A 103 1.59 -12.82 -3.37
N ALA A 104 1.09 -12.57 -2.14
CA ALA A 104 -0.16 -13.16 -1.67
C ALA A 104 -1.37 -12.60 -2.43
N ASP A 105 -2.48 -13.33 -2.43
CA ASP A 105 -3.73 -12.90 -3.04
C ASP A 105 -4.28 -11.62 -2.34
N PRO A 106 -4.46 -10.50 -3.06
CA PRO A 106 -5.05 -9.29 -2.49
C PRO A 106 -6.41 -9.53 -1.81
N ALA A 107 -7.23 -10.44 -2.31
CA ALA A 107 -8.54 -10.72 -1.70
C ALA A 107 -8.39 -11.34 -0.29
N ALA A 108 -7.38 -12.18 -0.09
CA ALA A 108 -7.07 -12.75 1.22
C ALA A 108 -6.57 -11.67 2.20
N ILE A 109 -5.74 -10.74 1.72
CA ILE A 109 -5.26 -9.59 2.52
C ILE A 109 -6.43 -8.67 2.91
N ALA A 110 -7.32 -8.34 1.97
CA ALA A 110 -8.52 -7.53 2.24
C ALA A 110 -9.45 -8.19 3.27
N THR A 111 -9.63 -9.52 3.17
CA THR A 111 -10.42 -10.30 4.13
C THR A 111 -9.84 -10.21 5.55
N ALA A 112 -8.51 -10.29 5.70
CA ALA A 112 -7.85 -10.17 7.00
C ALA A 112 -8.04 -8.78 7.67
N MET A 113 -8.18 -7.73 6.86
CA MET A 113 -8.45 -6.37 7.35
C MET A 113 -9.88 -6.21 7.89
N ARG A 114 -10.87 -6.83 7.23
CA ARG A 114 -12.26 -6.87 7.75
C ARG A 114 -12.41 -7.74 8.99
N GLY A 115 -11.69 -8.85 9.03
CA GLY A 115 -11.76 -9.83 10.12
C GLY A 115 -11.07 -9.33 11.39
N ALA A 116 -9.85 -9.82 11.65
CA ALA A 116 -9.17 -9.61 12.92
C ALA A 116 -8.87 -8.12 13.23
N HIS A 117 -8.64 -7.30 12.21
CA HIS A 117 -8.37 -5.86 12.39
C HIS A 117 -9.64 -5.02 12.56
N ALA A 118 -10.83 -5.59 12.28
CA ALA A 118 -12.11 -4.94 12.47
C ALA A 118 -12.28 -3.58 11.74
N TYR A 119 -11.60 -3.37 10.61
CA TYR A 119 -11.83 -2.17 9.80
C TYR A 119 -13.22 -2.21 9.15
N THR A 120 -14.07 -1.25 9.52
CA THR A 120 -15.45 -1.16 9.02
C THR A 120 -15.52 -0.48 7.65
N GLU A 121 -16.64 -0.64 6.94
CA GLU A 121 -16.88 0.04 5.65
C GLU A 121 -16.81 1.57 5.78
N ALA A 122 -17.21 2.11 6.93
CA ALA A 122 -17.12 3.54 7.20
C ALA A 122 -15.68 4.05 7.38
N MET A 123 -14.74 3.17 7.74
CA MET A 123 -13.32 3.51 7.90
C MET A 123 -12.55 3.33 6.60
N LEU A 124 -12.75 2.18 5.95
CA LEU A 124 -12.11 1.79 4.70
C LEU A 124 -13.17 1.18 3.81
N SER A 125 -13.39 1.78 2.63
CA SER A 125 -14.24 1.17 1.61
C SER A 125 -13.60 -0.09 1.04
N ASP A 126 -14.36 -0.90 0.32
CA ASP A 126 -13.79 -2.06 -0.39
C ASP A 126 -12.70 -1.65 -1.39
N ALA A 127 -12.82 -0.48 -2.04
CA ALA A 127 -11.78 0.07 -2.90
C ALA A 127 -10.51 0.45 -2.12
N ASP A 128 -10.67 1.00 -0.90
CA ASP A 128 -9.54 1.32 -0.02
C ASP A 128 -8.78 0.05 0.38
N LEU A 129 -9.51 -0.99 0.77
CA LEU A 129 -8.91 -2.27 1.11
C LEU A 129 -8.22 -2.92 -0.08
N ASN A 130 -8.79 -2.81 -1.27
CA ASN A 130 -8.18 -3.37 -2.47
C ASN A 130 -6.85 -2.69 -2.79
N ASP A 131 -6.77 -1.36 -2.65
CA ASP A 131 -5.54 -0.60 -2.85
C ASP A 131 -4.48 -0.95 -1.79
N ILE A 132 -4.86 -1.04 -0.51
CA ILE A 132 -3.94 -1.50 0.56
C ILE A 132 -3.46 -2.93 0.26
N ALA A 133 -4.36 -3.82 -0.17
CA ALA A 133 -4.02 -5.20 -0.47
C ALA A 133 -3.09 -5.34 -1.68
N LEU A 134 -3.30 -4.54 -2.73
CA LEU A 134 -2.38 -4.44 -3.86
C LEU A 134 -1.01 -3.93 -3.42
N PHE A 135 -0.98 -2.89 -2.58
CA PHE A 135 0.26 -2.38 -2.01
C PHE A 135 1.01 -3.45 -1.21
N VAL A 136 0.34 -4.13 -0.28
CA VAL A 136 0.96 -5.19 0.53
C VAL A 136 1.39 -6.37 -0.32
N SER A 137 0.63 -6.76 -1.34
CA SER A 137 0.97 -7.91 -2.19
C SER A 137 2.12 -7.60 -3.17
N ARG A 138 2.09 -6.43 -3.83
CA ARG A 138 2.91 -6.16 -5.02
C ARG A 138 3.73 -4.88 -4.93
N GLY A 139 3.40 -3.98 -4.00
CA GLY A 139 4.05 -2.67 -3.85
C GLY A 139 5.23 -2.64 -2.87
N GLN A 140 5.65 -3.80 -2.36
CA GLN A 140 6.77 -3.86 -1.40
C GLN A 140 8.11 -3.59 -2.10
N ILE A 141 8.74 -2.47 -1.76
CA ILE A 141 10.11 -2.13 -2.15
C ILE A 141 10.98 -1.94 -0.90
N ASP A 142 12.30 -1.86 -1.08
CA ASP A 142 13.21 -1.56 0.03
C ASP A 142 13.18 -0.07 0.40
N TYR A 143 12.13 0.33 1.12
CA TYR A 143 11.92 1.71 1.56
C TYR A 143 13.04 2.23 2.46
N ALA A 144 13.73 1.35 3.19
CA ALA A 144 14.83 1.74 4.07
C ALA A 144 15.99 2.37 3.28
N SER A 145 16.23 1.92 2.04
CA SER A 145 17.25 2.49 1.16
C SER A 145 16.95 3.93 0.71
N LEU A 146 15.70 4.36 0.83
CA LEU A 146 15.19 5.66 0.41
C LEU A 146 15.16 6.69 1.56
N VAL A 147 15.57 6.29 2.77
CA VAL A 147 15.52 7.13 3.97
C VAL A 147 16.90 7.19 4.62
N GLU A 148 17.33 8.39 5.00
CA GLU A 148 18.59 8.65 5.72
C GLU A 148 18.27 9.54 6.94
N ASP A 149 18.71 9.13 8.14
CA ASP A 149 18.41 9.83 9.41
C ASP A 149 16.92 10.15 9.62
N GLY A 150 16.04 9.23 9.22
CA GLY A 150 14.58 9.39 9.33
C GLY A 150 13.97 10.38 8.32
N LYS A 151 14.75 10.86 7.35
CA LYS A 151 14.31 11.75 6.28
C LYS A 151 14.35 11.05 4.93
N PRO A 152 13.36 11.27 4.03
CA PRO A 152 13.47 10.82 2.66
C PRO A 152 14.73 11.38 1.99
N ARG A 153 15.44 10.55 1.23
CA ARG A 153 16.59 10.97 0.40
C ARG A 153 16.18 11.70 -0.89
N GLY A 154 14.88 11.71 -1.19
CA GLY A 154 14.33 12.33 -2.39
C GLY A 154 14.42 13.86 -2.36
N ASP A 155 14.46 14.46 -3.55
CA ASP A 155 14.38 15.90 -3.73
C ASP A 155 12.92 16.35 -3.63
N GLY A 156 12.62 17.20 -2.64
CA GLY A 156 11.26 17.70 -2.40
C GLY A 156 10.70 18.54 -3.54
N ALA A 157 11.53 19.36 -4.21
CA ALA A 157 11.10 20.19 -5.33
C ALA A 157 10.79 19.34 -6.56
N GLN A 158 11.53 18.25 -6.77
CA GLN A 158 11.18 17.27 -7.81
C GLN A 158 9.91 16.50 -7.45
N GLY A 159 9.71 16.17 -6.17
CA GLY A 159 8.49 15.52 -5.69
C GLY A 159 7.24 16.37 -5.91
N GLU A 160 7.32 17.68 -5.74
CA GLU A 160 6.20 18.61 -5.90
C GLU A 160 5.56 18.54 -7.30
N ILE A 161 6.36 18.31 -8.35
CA ILE A 161 5.91 18.13 -9.74
C ILE A 161 4.94 16.93 -9.86
N TYR A 162 5.13 15.89 -9.05
CA TYR A 162 4.35 14.65 -9.10
C TYR A 162 3.20 14.62 -8.09
N PHE A 163 3.36 15.29 -6.95
CA PHE A 163 2.42 15.18 -5.83
C PHE A 163 1.55 16.42 -5.61
N ASN A 164 1.85 17.55 -6.26
CA ASN A 164 1.13 18.83 -6.10
C ASN A 164 0.77 19.11 -4.63
N THR A 165 1.74 18.94 -3.73
CA THR A 165 1.59 19.13 -2.29
C THR A 165 1.44 20.58 -1.91
#